data_AF-A0A5C5UGN5-F1
#
_entry.id   AF-A0A5C5UGN5-F1
#
_cell.length_a   1.000
_cell.length_b   1.000
_cell.length_c   1.000
_cell.angle_alpha   90.00
_cell.angle_beta   90.00
_cell.angle_gamma   90.00
#
_symmetry.space_group_name_H-M   'P 1'
#
loop_
_entity.id
_entity.type
_entity.pdbx_description
1 polymer ?
#
loop_
_entity_poly.entity_id
_entity_poly.type
_entity_poly.pdbx_seq_one_letter_code
_entity_poly.pdbx_strand_id
1 'polypeptide(L)'
;MDLLIFWNHVGREHGGLEYAPDIRKNSPSVIQSFLEQREQLIRSNAQPHRFVRHDESTLLELPPLNSKKKFIIVYLIDEGLQFSLNFKTRYPWWLIDIVDVQELKPDVFCVYDLFIDISVHPDGSYHVFDIDEFEEAIRLGVLTPEQVSRSLKSFHCALNLLNTKKFTGEWLDELKEKYM
;
A
#
# COMPACT_ATOMS: atom_id res chain seq x y z
N MET A 1 15.33 -14.52 7.89
CA MET A 1 15.09 -14.22 6.46
C MET A 1 14.98 -12.71 6.34
N ASP A 2 15.33 -12.13 5.20
CA ASP A 2 15.05 -10.70 4.99
C ASP A 2 13.54 -10.53 4.78
N LEU A 3 12.95 -9.55 5.45
CA LEU A 3 11.55 -9.15 5.25
C LEU A 3 11.37 -8.67 3.82
N LEU A 4 10.34 -9.13 3.14
CA LEU A 4 9.99 -8.73 1.78
C LEU A 4 8.56 -8.20 1.73
N ILE A 5 8.37 -7.08 1.07
CA ILE A 5 7.06 -6.49 0.79
C ILE A 5 6.97 -6.25 -0.71
N PHE A 6 5.85 -6.61 -1.32
CA PHE A 6 5.58 -6.28 -2.72
C PHE A 6 4.10 -5.99 -2.96
N TRP A 7 3.83 -5.21 -4.00
CA TRP A 7 2.49 -4.76 -4.32
C TRP A 7 1.82 -5.65 -5.36
N ASN A 8 0.54 -5.88 -5.15
CA ASN A 8 -0.38 -6.37 -6.15
C ASN A 8 -1.47 -5.32 -6.42
N HIS A 9 -1.49 -4.77 -7.63
CA HIS A 9 -2.58 -3.91 -8.06
C HIS A 9 -3.71 -4.79 -8.57
N VAL A 10 -4.72 -5.02 -7.72
CA VAL A 10 -5.76 -6.03 -7.96
C VAL A 10 -6.46 -5.76 -9.28
N GLY A 11 -6.59 -6.78 -10.11
CA GLY A 11 -7.24 -6.65 -11.42
C GLY A 11 -6.38 -6.01 -12.49
N ARG A 12 -5.11 -5.68 -12.22
CA ARG A 12 -4.12 -5.19 -13.20
C ARG A 12 -3.03 -6.22 -13.52
N GLU A 13 -3.16 -7.44 -13.01
CA GLU A 13 -2.21 -8.54 -13.21
C GLU A 13 -2.44 -9.24 -14.57
N HIS A 14 -2.07 -8.60 -15.68
CA HIS A 14 -2.44 -9.09 -17.01
C HIS A 14 -1.49 -10.16 -17.60
N GLY A 15 -0.91 -11.01 -16.75
CA GLY A 15 0.04 -12.06 -17.15
C GLY A 15 1.49 -11.58 -17.29
N GLY A 16 1.79 -10.37 -16.82
CA GLY A 16 3.14 -9.81 -16.75
C GLY A 16 3.35 -8.99 -15.48
N LEU A 17 4.59 -8.54 -15.26
CA LEU A 17 4.98 -7.75 -14.09
C LEU A 17 4.86 -6.23 -14.31
N GLU A 18 4.36 -5.81 -15.47
CA GLU A 18 4.12 -4.39 -15.75
C GLU A 18 2.75 -3.97 -15.24
N TYR A 19 2.62 -2.70 -14.86
CA TYR A 19 1.35 -2.13 -14.45
C TYR A 19 0.43 -2.02 -15.67
N ALA A 20 -0.74 -2.66 -15.62
CA ALA A 20 -1.74 -2.52 -16.66
C ALA A 20 -2.64 -1.30 -16.40
N PRO A 21 -2.93 -0.46 -17.42
CA PRO A 21 -3.79 0.70 -17.27
C PRO A 21 -5.28 0.34 -17.18
N ASP A 22 -5.71 -0.81 -17.69
CA ASP A 22 -7.08 -1.31 -17.57
C ASP A 22 -7.29 -2.18 -16.33
N ILE A 23 -8.54 -2.24 -15.87
CA ILE A 23 -8.98 -3.08 -14.77
C ILE A 23 -9.76 -4.25 -15.38
N ARG A 24 -9.44 -5.48 -14.99
CA ARG A 24 -10.22 -6.65 -15.40
C ARG A 24 -10.15 -7.80 -14.40
N LYS A 25 -11.16 -8.66 -14.45
CA LYS A 25 -11.17 -9.88 -13.65
C LYS A 25 -10.24 -10.94 -14.24
N ASN A 26 -9.07 -11.11 -13.63
CA ASN A 26 -8.10 -12.15 -14.02
C ASN A 26 -8.50 -13.52 -13.45
N SER A 27 -8.07 -14.60 -14.12
CA SER A 27 -8.27 -15.95 -13.58
C SER A 27 -7.36 -16.19 -12.37
N PRO A 28 -7.73 -17.11 -11.46
CA PRO A 28 -6.88 -17.47 -10.31
C PRO A 28 -5.45 -17.89 -10.73
N SER A 29 -5.31 -18.59 -11.85
CA SER A 29 -4.00 -18.99 -12.38
C SER A 29 -3.12 -17.82 -12.81
N VAL A 30 -3.70 -16.76 -13.37
CA VAL A 30 -2.98 -15.55 -13.77
C VAL A 30 -2.51 -14.78 -12.53
N ILE A 31 -3.39 -14.63 -11.54
CA ILE A 31 -3.07 -13.97 -10.27
C ILE A 31 -1.94 -14.74 -9.54
N GLN A 32 -2.08 -16.06 -9.42
CA GLN A 32 -1.06 -16.91 -8.78
C GLN A 32 0.30 -16.79 -9.47
N SER A 33 0.31 -16.84 -10.81
CA SER A 33 1.55 -16.71 -11.58
C SER A 33 2.18 -15.33 -11.40
N PHE A 34 1.38 -14.26 -11.32
CA PHE A 34 1.87 -12.92 -11.03
C PHE A 34 2.54 -12.84 -9.65
N LEU A 35 1.89 -13.37 -8.60
CA LEU A 35 2.41 -13.35 -7.24
C LEU A 35 3.76 -14.10 -7.14
N GLU A 36 3.86 -15.27 -7.77
CA GLU A 36 5.11 -16.06 -7.81
C GLU A 36 6.24 -15.31 -8.53
N GLN A 37 5.96 -14.74 -9.69
CA GLN A 37 6.94 -13.97 -10.47
C GLN A 37 7.37 -12.70 -9.73
N ARG A 38 6.43 -12.01 -9.06
CA ARG A 38 6.74 -10.83 -8.23
C ARG A 38 7.63 -11.17 -7.05
N GLU A 39 7.30 -12.25 -6.32
CA GLU A 39 8.13 -12.70 -5.20
C GLU A 39 9.55 -13.03 -5.68
N GLN A 40 9.69 -13.78 -6.79
CA GLN A 40 11.00 -14.12 -7.35
C GLN A 40 11.79 -12.86 -7.75
N LEU A 41 11.14 -11.90 -8.41
CA LEU A 41 11.76 -10.65 -8.81
C LEU A 41 12.27 -9.86 -7.59
N ILE A 42 11.44 -9.72 -6.55
CA ILE A 42 11.80 -8.96 -5.35
C ILE A 42 12.91 -9.67 -4.56
N ARG A 43 12.89 -11.00 -4.48
CA ARG A 43 14.00 -11.78 -3.90
C ARG A 43 15.31 -11.55 -4.64
N SER A 44 15.28 -11.55 -5.97
CA SER A 44 16.48 -11.31 -6.79
C SER A 44 17.04 -9.89 -6.65
N ASN A 45 16.19 -8.93 -6.28
CA ASN A 45 16.53 -7.52 -6.09
C ASN A 45 16.47 -7.10 -4.62
N ALA A 46 16.59 -8.06 -3.68
CA ALA A 46 16.47 -7.79 -2.27
C ALA A 46 17.52 -6.76 -1.84
N GLN A 47 17.06 -5.72 -1.15
CA GLN A 47 17.93 -4.67 -0.62
C GLN A 47 17.90 -4.75 0.90
N PRO A 48 19.05 -4.99 1.54
CA PRO A 48 19.14 -4.96 3.00
C PRO A 48 18.60 -3.63 3.53
N HIS A 49 17.90 -3.68 4.66
CA HIS A 49 17.32 -2.52 5.35
C HIS A 49 16.14 -1.81 4.66
N ARG A 50 15.76 -2.20 3.43
CA ARG A 50 14.61 -1.59 2.74
C ARG A 50 13.30 -1.83 3.48
N PHE A 51 13.11 -3.02 4.02
CA PHE A 51 11.88 -3.39 4.72
C PHE A 51 12.17 -3.67 6.20
N VAL A 52 11.34 -3.14 7.08
CA VAL A 52 11.47 -3.29 8.53
C VAL A 52 10.13 -3.70 9.13
N ARG A 53 10.14 -4.74 9.98
CA ARG A 53 9.02 -5.04 10.87
C ARG A 53 9.18 -4.19 12.12
N HIS A 54 8.30 -3.21 12.31
CA HIS A 54 8.35 -2.32 13.47
C HIS A 54 7.76 -2.99 14.71
N ASP A 55 6.59 -3.61 14.53
CA ASP A 55 5.88 -4.45 15.49
C ASP A 55 5.02 -5.49 14.73
N GLU A 56 4.09 -6.14 15.42
CA GLU A 56 3.25 -7.21 14.86
C GLU A 56 2.26 -6.70 13.79
N SER A 57 1.81 -5.44 13.87
CA SER A 57 0.81 -4.86 12.97
C SER A 57 1.36 -3.75 12.07
N THR A 58 2.63 -3.38 12.23
CA THR A 58 3.26 -2.27 11.51
C THR A 58 4.50 -2.72 10.73
N LEU A 59 4.48 -2.51 9.42
CA LEU A 59 5.65 -2.67 8.54
C LEU A 59 6.09 -1.32 7.98
N LEU A 60 7.37 -1.21 7.66
CA LEU A 60 7.96 -0.02 7.06
C LEU A 60 8.67 -0.37 5.76
N GLU A 61 8.56 0.50 4.77
CA GLU A 61 9.43 0.54 3.60
C GLU A 61 10.22 1.85 3.56
N LEU A 62 11.53 1.69 3.50
CA LEU A 62 12.53 2.76 3.56
C LEU A 62 13.25 2.89 2.22
N PRO A 63 13.86 4.06 1.95
CA PRO A 63 14.67 4.24 0.76
C PRO A 63 15.85 3.27 0.74
N PRO A 64 16.29 2.84 -0.46
CA PRO A 64 17.57 2.15 -0.63
C PRO A 64 18.70 2.92 0.06
N LEU A 65 19.69 2.22 0.64
CA LEU A 65 20.84 2.82 1.34
C LEU A 65 21.52 3.97 0.57
N ASN A 66 21.63 3.85 -0.76
CA ASN A 66 22.28 4.83 -1.62
C ASN A 66 21.31 5.81 -2.31
N SER A 67 20.04 5.82 -1.90
CA SER A 67 19.02 6.72 -2.45
C SER A 67 19.25 8.15 -1.96
N LYS A 68 19.25 9.11 -2.90
CA LYS A 68 19.20 10.54 -2.59
C LYS A 68 17.83 10.98 -2.07
N LYS A 69 16.79 10.19 -2.34
CA LYS A 69 15.42 10.47 -1.94
C LYS A 69 15.18 9.91 -0.54
N LYS A 70 14.66 10.77 0.33
CA LYS A 70 14.17 10.41 1.66
C LYS A 70 12.67 10.26 1.60
N PHE A 71 12.18 9.08 1.91
CA PHE A 71 10.75 8.79 2.04
C PHE A 71 10.57 7.79 3.18
N ILE A 72 9.34 7.66 3.66
CA ILE A 72 8.93 6.56 4.52
C ILE A 72 7.57 6.09 4.04
N ILE A 73 7.39 4.78 3.97
CA ILE A 73 6.10 4.14 3.76
C ILE A 73 5.82 3.30 5.00
N VAL A 74 4.64 3.45 5.57
CA VAL A 74 4.17 2.77 6.78
C VAL A 74 2.94 1.97 6.41
N TYR A 75 2.96 0.68 6.65
CA TYR A 75 1.83 -0.22 6.44
C TYR A 75 1.23 -0.58 7.80
N LEU A 76 -0.05 -0.27 7.98
CA LEU A 76 -0.87 -0.65 9.12
C LEU A 76 -1.74 -1.84 8.71
N ILE A 77 -1.32 -3.04 9.12
CA ILE A 77 -1.87 -4.32 8.64
C ILE A 77 -3.34 -4.44 9.02
N ASP A 78 -3.68 -4.22 10.28
CA ASP A 78 -5.04 -4.44 10.80
C ASP A 78 -6.02 -3.37 10.34
N GLU A 79 -5.54 -2.13 10.18
CA GLU A 79 -6.33 -1.00 9.71
C GLU A 79 -6.54 -1.02 8.20
N GLY A 80 -5.76 -1.79 7.43
CA GLY A 80 -5.81 -1.81 5.97
C GLY A 80 -5.41 -0.48 5.36
N LEU A 81 -4.38 0.16 5.91
CA LEU A 81 -3.89 1.48 5.49
C LEU A 81 -2.41 1.41 5.16
N GLN A 82 -2.01 2.10 4.10
CA GLN A 82 -0.62 2.49 3.90
C GLN A 82 -0.54 4.01 3.99
N PHE A 83 0.48 4.53 4.68
CA PHE A 83 0.85 5.95 4.62
C PHE A 83 2.19 6.10 3.91
N SER A 84 2.30 7.02 2.96
CA SER A 84 3.57 7.32 2.32
C SER A 84 3.87 8.82 2.38
N LEU A 85 5.06 9.16 2.87
CA LEU A 85 5.56 10.53 2.94
C LEU A 85 6.76 10.70 2.01
N ASN A 86 6.75 11.76 1.20
CA ASN A 86 7.81 12.09 0.23
C ASN A 86 8.06 10.99 -0.82
N PHE A 87 7.19 9.99 -0.95
CA PHE A 87 7.36 8.89 -1.89
C PHE A 87 7.11 9.30 -3.34
N LYS A 88 6.14 10.18 -3.63
CA LYS A 88 5.91 10.72 -4.99
C LYS A 88 6.47 12.15 -5.06
N THR A 89 7.37 12.43 -6.02
CA THR A 89 8.02 13.76 -6.12
C THR A 89 7.02 14.89 -6.36
N ARG A 90 5.92 14.60 -7.06
CA ARG A 90 4.81 15.54 -7.31
C ARG A 90 3.98 15.84 -6.06
N TYR A 91 4.02 14.94 -5.07
CA TYR A 91 3.23 15.00 -3.84
C TYR A 91 4.16 14.81 -2.64
N PRO A 92 4.93 15.85 -2.25
CA PRO A 92 5.89 15.78 -1.14
C PRO A 92 5.21 15.82 0.24
N TRP A 93 3.96 15.38 0.31
CA TRP A 93 3.13 15.32 1.51
C TRP A 93 2.62 13.90 1.69
N TRP A 94 1.75 13.68 2.68
CA TRP A 94 1.25 12.34 2.97
C TRP A 94 0.24 11.87 1.92
N LEU A 95 0.44 10.65 1.45
CA LEU A 95 -0.55 9.88 0.71
C LEU A 95 -1.03 8.73 1.60
N ILE A 96 -2.30 8.39 1.48
CA ILE A 96 -2.92 7.26 2.15
C ILE A 96 -3.51 6.37 1.08
N ASP A 97 -3.11 5.11 1.06
CA ASP A 97 -3.64 4.11 0.15
C ASP A 97 -4.49 3.14 1.00
N ILE A 98 -5.68 2.79 0.53
CA ILE A 98 -6.51 1.76 1.14
C ILE A 98 -6.05 0.39 0.61
N VAL A 99 -5.60 -0.47 1.51
CA VAL A 99 -4.90 -1.70 1.15
C VAL A 99 -5.37 -2.90 1.96
N ASP A 100 -5.08 -4.10 1.46
CA ASP A 100 -5.11 -5.33 2.24
C ASP A 100 -3.69 -5.90 2.30
N VAL A 101 -3.14 -6.06 3.51
CA VAL A 101 -1.77 -6.54 3.70
C VAL A 101 -1.81 -7.98 4.20
N GLN A 102 -1.24 -8.91 3.42
CA GLN A 102 -1.25 -10.33 3.77
C GLN A 102 0.15 -10.91 3.79
N GLU A 103 0.47 -11.67 4.84
CA GLU A 103 1.67 -12.51 4.89
C GLU A 103 1.40 -13.79 4.10
N LEU A 104 2.02 -13.92 2.92
CA LEU A 104 1.85 -15.10 2.06
C LEU A 104 2.71 -16.29 2.55
N LYS A 105 3.88 -15.97 3.11
CA LYS A 105 4.87 -16.88 3.70
C LYS A 105 5.59 -16.13 4.81
N PRO A 106 6.27 -16.81 5.75
CA PRO A 106 7.03 -16.12 6.80
C PRO A 106 7.94 -15.03 6.22
N ASP A 107 7.75 -13.80 6.70
CA ASP A 107 8.47 -12.59 6.28
C ASP A 107 8.29 -12.18 4.81
N VAL A 108 7.19 -12.61 4.17
CA VAL A 108 6.84 -12.25 2.78
C VAL A 108 5.42 -11.71 2.72
N PHE A 109 5.31 -10.41 2.54
CA PHE A 109 4.04 -9.70 2.52
C PHE A 109 3.67 -9.25 1.11
N CYS A 110 2.41 -9.43 0.78
CA CYS A 110 1.78 -8.82 -0.38
C CYS A 110 0.82 -7.71 0.08
N VAL A 111 0.98 -6.54 -0.51
CA VAL A 111 0.09 -5.38 -0.33
C VAL A 111 -0.85 -5.35 -1.53
N TYR A 112 -2.10 -5.68 -1.30
CA TYR A 112 -3.15 -5.60 -2.32
C TYR A 112 -3.74 -4.20 -2.31
N ASP A 113 -3.59 -3.50 -3.43
CA ASP A 113 -4.19 -2.20 -3.70
C ASP A 113 -5.71 -2.36 -3.84
N LEU A 114 -6.47 -1.59 -3.05
CA LEU A 114 -7.93 -1.60 -3.09
C LEU A 114 -8.52 -0.29 -3.65
N PHE A 115 -7.77 0.35 -4.56
CA PHE A 115 -8.12 1.46 -5.43
C PHE A 115 -8.31 2.82 -4.76
N ILE A 116 -8.83 2.90 -3.54
CA ILE A 116 -9.12 4.20 -2.92
C ILE A 116 -7.84 4.85 -2.40
N ASP A 117 -7.54 6.05 -2.89
CA ASP A 117 -6.38 6.85 -2.50
C ASP A 117 -6.79 8.18 -1.87
N ILE A 118 -5.97 8.69 -0.94
CA ILE A 118 -6.17 10.01 -0.32
C ILE A 118 -4.85 10.78 -0.33
N SER A 119 -4.89 12.01 -0.85
CA SER A 119 -3.79 12.98 -0.72
C SER A 119 -4.08 13.95 0.40
N VAL A 120 -3.14 14.12 1.32
CA VAL A 120 -3.27 15.05 2.45
C VAL A 120 -2.29 16.20 2.29
N HIS A 121 -2.81 17.39 2.06
CA HIS A 121 -2.02 18.60 1.88
C HIS A 121 -1.40 19.10 3.21
N PRO A 122 -0.34 19.92 3.16
CA PRO A 122 0.31 20.44 4.37
C PRO A 122 -0.59 21.26 5.30
N ASP A 123 -1.68 21.85 4.79
CA ASP A 123 -2.66 22.58 5.59
C ASP A 123 -3.71 21.67 6.27
N GLY A 124 -3.60 20.35 6.06
CA GLY A 124 -4.51 19.34 6.59
C GLY A 124 -5.76 19.11 5.73
N SER A 125 -5.96 19.86 4.64
CA SER A 125 -7.00 19.53 3.67
C SER A 125 -6.63 18.24 2.92
N TYR A 126 -7.63 17.53 2.40
CA TYR A 126 -7.40 16.28 1.68
C TYR A 126 -8.28 16.13 0.46
N HIS A 127 -7.82 15.32 -0.49
CA HIS A 127 -8.55 14.92 -1.70
C HIS A 127 -8.57 13.40 -1.81
N VAL A 128 -9.74 12.85 -2.13
CA VAL A 128 -9.93 11.42 -2.35
C VAL A 128 -9.91 11.15 -3.85
N PHE A 129 -9.13 10.16 -4.28
CA PHE A 129 -8.96 9.76 -5.67
C PHE A 129 -9.54 8.37 -5.93
N ASP A 130 -9.68 8.05 -7.22
CA ASP A 130 -9.87 6.69 -7.75
C ASP A 130 -11.11 5.94 -7.21
N ILE A 131 -12.11 6.71 -6.77
CA ILE A 131 -13.45 6.20 -6.40
C ILE A 131 -14.17 5.61 -7.63
N ASP A 132 -13.92 6.17 -8.81
CA ASP A 132 -14.40 5.64 -10.09
C ASP A 132 -13.74 4.30 -10.43
N GLU A 133 -12.43 4.16 -10.20
CA GLU A 133 -11.74 2.88 -10.37
C GLU A 133 -12.22 1.84 -9.35
N PHE A 134 -12.46 2.23 -8.10
CA PHE A 134 -13.04 1.37 -7.07
C PHE A 134 -14.43 0.86 -7.48
N GLU A 135 -15.29 1.74 -8.00
CA GLU A 135 -16.62 1.37 -8.52
C GLU A 135 -16.52 0.40 -9.71
N GLU A 136 -15.62 0.68 -10.65
CA GLU A 136 -15.39 -0.19 -11.81
C GLU A 136 -14.89 -1.57 -11.38
N ALA A 137 -13.98 -1.64 -10.41
CA ALA A 137 -13.48 -2.90 -9.87
C ALA A 137 -14.58 -3.75 -9.21
N ILE A 138 -15.55 -3.10 -8.53
CA ILE A 138 -16.75 -3.77 -8.01
C ILE A 138 -17.61 -4.29 -9.15
N ARG A 139 -17.90 -3.44 -10.14
CA ARG A 139 -18.76 -3.76 -11.29
C ARG A 139 -18.23 -4.94 -12.10
N LEU A 140 -16.91 -5.00 -12.28
CA LEU A 140 -16.21 -6.09 -12.97
C LEU A 140 -16.04 -7.34 -12.10
N GLY A 141 -16.38 -7.27 -10.81
CA GLY A 141 -16.21 -8.35 -9.85
C GLY A 141 -14.75 -8.73 -9.61
N VAL A 142 -13.86 -7.73 -9.73
CA VAL A 142 -12.43 -7.81 -9.41
C VAL A 142 -12.25 -7.88 -7.89
N LEU A 143 -12.97 -7.04 -7.15
CA LEU A 143 -13.03 -7.09 -5.70
C LEU A 143 -14.10 -8.07 -5.21
N THR A 144 -13.78 -8.87 -4.20
CA THR A 144 -14.78 -9.69 -3.49
C THR A 144 -15.64 -8.82 -2.56
N PRO A 145 -16.84 -9.28 -2.15
CA PRO A 145 -17.65 -8.55 -1.17
C PRO A 145 -16.90 -8.24 0.14
N GLU A 146 -16.03 -9.16 0.59
CA GLU A 146 -15.21 -8.99 1.78
C GLU A 146 -14.16 -7.89 1.58
N GLN A 147 -13.49 -7.85 0.41
CA GLN A 147 -12.55 -6.80 0.07
C GLN A 147 -13.26 -5.45 0.02
N VAL A 148 -14.42 -5.35 -0.62
CA VAL A 148 -15.24 -4.12 -0.64
C VAL A 148 -15.59 -3.65 0.77
N SER A 149 -16.05 -4.57 1.64
CA SER A 149 -16.37 -4.23 3.02
C SER A 149 -15.14 -3.77 3.80
N ARG A 150 -13.97 -4.38 3.57
CA ARG A 150 -12.70 -3.99 4.19
C ARG A 150 -12.27 -2.61 3.70
N SER A 151 -12.25 -2.37 2.39
CA SER A 151 -11.91 -1.08 1.78
C SER A 151 -12.72 0.05 2.38
N LEU A 152 -14.06 -0.11 2.49
CA LEU A 152 -14.93 0.93 3.04
C LEU A 152 -14.70 1.17 4.53
N LYS A 153 -14.38 0.13 5.32
CA LYS A 153 -14.03 0.28 6.74
C LYS A 153 -12.70 1.00 6.92
N SER A 154 -11.68 0.62 6.17
CA SER A 154 -10.36 1.26 6.17
C SER A 154 -10.45 2.71 5.70
N PHE A 155 -11.21 2.97 4.64
CA PHE A 155 -11.51 4.32 4.16
C PHE A 155 -12.20 5.17 5.24
N HIS A 156 -13.22 4.63 5.90
CA HIS A 156 -13.86 5.31 7.03
C HIS A 156 -12.87 5.59 8.19
N CYS A 157 -11.98 4.64 8.50
CA CYS A 157 -10.92 4.83 9.49
C CYS A 157 -10.00 5.99 9.12
N ALA A 158 -9.50 6.02 7.87
CA ALA A 158 -8.66 7.11 7.37
C ALA A 158 -9.36 8.47 7.46
N LEU A 159 -10.62 8.56 7.02
CA LEU A 159 -11.41 9.79 7.13
C LEU A 159 -11.60 10.23 8.60
N ASN A 160 -11.82 9.30 9.52
CA ASN A 160 -11.93 9.63 10.94
C ASN A 160 -10.62 10.18 11.50
N LEU A 161 -9.46 9.59 11.14
CA LEU A 161 -8.15 10.11 11.54
C LEU A 161 -7.93 11.54 11.05
N LEU A 162 -8.29 11.81 9.79
CA LEU A 162 -8.18 13.13 9.17
C LEU A 162 -9.13 14.14 9.83
N ASN A 163 -10.41 13.80 9.95
CA ASN A 163 -11.44 14.71 10.47
C ASN A 163 -11.27 15.01 11.97
N THR A 164 -10.68 14.08 12.74
CA THR A 164 -10.37 14.29 14.16
C THR A 164 -9.01 14.94 14.41
N LYS A 165 -8.26 15.29 13.34
CA LYS A 165 -6.90 15.83 13.41
C LYS A 165 -5.93 14.94 14.21
N LYS A 166 -6.16 13.62 14.16
CA LYS A 166 -5.27 12.59 14.73
C LYS A 166 -4.33 12.00 13.68
N PHE A 167 -4.60 12.28 12.41
CA PHE A 167 -3.66 12.04 11.33
C PHE A 167 -2.37 12.85 11.56
N THR A 168 -1.20 12.23 11.40
CA THR A 168 0.11 12.69 11.93
C THR A 168 0.14 12.87 13.45
N GLY A 169 -0.50 11.99 14.21
CA GLY A 169 -0.32 11.92 15.65
C GLY A 169 1.13 11.60 16.05
N GLU A 170 1.44 11.75 17.34
CA GLU A 170 2.80 11.60 17.93
C GLU A 170 3.55 10.36 17.41
N TRP A 171 2.86 9.23 17.26
CA TRP A 171 3.45 7.97 16.76
C TRP A 171 4.02 8.05 15.32
N LEU A 172 3.35 8.72 14.38
CA LEU A 172 3.88 8.84 13.00
C LEU A 172 5.10 9.77 12.96
N ASP A 173 5.10 10.79 13.82
CA ASP A 173 6.25 11.68 13.94
C ASP A 173 7.46 10.97 14.56
N GLU A 174 7.25 10.13 15.58
CA GLU A 174 8.30 9.27 16.15
C GLU A 174 8.91 8.32 15.10
N LEU A 175 8.07 7.69 14.26
CA LEU A 175 8.56 6.84 13.16
C LEU A 175 9.37 7.66 12.15
N LYS A 176 8.89 8.84 11.78
CA LYS A 176 9.60 9.73 10.85
C LYS A 176 10.96 10.14 11.41
N GLU A 177 11.03 10.57 12.67
CA GLU A 177 12.27 10.97 13.34
C GLU A 177 13.27 9.81 13.47
N LYS A 178 12.77 8.59 13.71
CA LYS A 178 13.61 7.41 13.88
C LYS A 178 14.22 6.90 12.57
N TYR A 179 13.50 7.04 11.45
CA TYR A 179 13.84 6.32 10.20
C TYR A 179 14.19 7.21 8.99
N MET A 180 13.95 8.54 9.01
CA MET A 180 14.27 9.45 7.89
C MET A 180 15.50 10.31 8.14
#